data_AF-W5LYX4-F1
#
_entry.id   AF-W5LYX4-F1
#
_cell.length_a   1.000
_cell.length_b   1.000
_cell.length_c   1.000
_cell.angle_alpha   90.00
_cell.angle_beta   90.00
_cell.angle_gamma   90.00
#
_symmetry.space_group_name_H-M   'P 1'
#
loop_
_entity.id
_entity.type
_entity.pdbx_description
1 polymer ?
#
loop_
_entity_poly.entity_id
_entity_poly.type
_entity_poly.pdbx_seq_one_letter_code
_entity_poly.pdbx_strand_id
1 'polypeptide(L)'
;MEIPACVCLRFFSFLWLLVGMLEGTESEQVIDCYGLKGKSFLLDVEGVKTEELRRFYWKLNYTQTILEYTLHNTHLDIFPQYKEKVMFYQKNFSLQILKLEESNRGIYTAITQDRHGKDKNIVFYRLIPQDSVIKPELKVKSASVSEERCNISATCTVGQDNSVSYRCQQTQCTEVGRDYTESDDLKIVVTVKNSSIVCNASNRVSNDSHSLALKDVCRNSEPHNAAGIIGVTAGTILTILIISILSIYMEI
;
A
#
# COMPACT_ATOMS: atom_id res chain seq x y z
N MET A 1 -3.49 -4.28 10.94
CA MET A 1 -2.38 -5.13 10.48
C MET A 1 -1.42 -4.19 9.79
N GLU A 2 -0.29 -3.92 10.42
CA GLU A 2 0.74 -3.05 9.85
C GLU A 2 1.45 -3.81 8.72
N ILE A 3 1.61 -3.16 7.57
CA ILE A 3 2.37 -3.74 6.46
C ILE A 3 3.84 -3.45 6.78
N PRO A 4 4.71 -4.47 6.81
CA PRO A 4 6.12 -4.25 7.07
C PRO A 4 6.73 -3.44 5.92
N ALA A 5 7.67 -2.55 6.25
CA ALA A 5 8.35 -1.72 5.26
C ALA A 5 9.25 -2.53 4.28
N CYS A 6 9.40 -3.84 4.52
CA CYS A 6 10.25 -4.76 3.76
C CYS A 6 9.59 -6.15 3.69
N VAL A 7 9.50 -6.75 2.51
CA VAL A 7 8.95 -8.11 2.30
C VAL A 7 9.73 -8.84 1.20
N CYS A 8 10.16 -10.08 1.44
CA CYS A 8 10.70 -10.96 0.41
C CYS A 8 9.77 -12.16 0.19
N LEU A 9 9.31 -12.36 -1.05
CA LEU A 9 8.39 -13.44 -1.42
C LEU A 9 9.14 -14.59 -2.08
N ARG A 10 9.05 -15.79 -1.47
CA ARG A 10 9.58 -17.03 -2.05
C ARG A 10 8.46 -17.76 -2.80
N PHE A 11 8.45 -17.68 -4.13
CA PHE A 11 7.54 -18.47 -4.95
C PHE A 11 8.10 -19.88 -5.15
N PHE A 12 7.54 -20.87 -4.45
CA PHE A 12 7.80 -22.28 -4.74
C PHE A 12 6.87 -22.70 -5.89
N SER A 13 7.38 -22.72 -7.12
CA SER A 13 6.61 -23.25 -8.24
C SER A 13 6.65 -24.78 -8.21
N PHE A 14 5.54 -25.41 -7.84
CA PHE A 14 5.39 -26.87 -7.80
C PHE A 14 5.66 -27.56 -9.14
N LEU A 15 5.62 -26.81 -10.26
CA LEU A 15 5.93 -27.31 -11.60
C LEU A 15 7.42 -27.64 -11.78
N TRP A 16 8.31 -26.99 -11.01
CA TRP A 16 9.76 -27.20 -11.10
C TRP A 16 10.22 -28.50 -10.42
N LEU A 17 9.45 -29.03 -9.46
CA LEU A 17 9.73 -30.33 -8.82
C LEU A 17 9.65 -31.49 -9.82
N LEU A 18 8.81 -31.38 -10.86
CA LEU A 18 8.66 -32.41 -11.89
C LEU A 18 9.72 -32.34 -12.99
N VAL A 19 10.20 -31.13 -13.32
CA VAL A 19 11.19 -30.92 -14.40
C VAL A 19 12.63 -31.16 -13.92
N GLY A 20 12.97 -30.82 -12.67
CA GLY A 20 14.30 -31.06 -12.10
C GLY A 20 14.68 -32.55 -11.93
N MET A 21 13.72 -33.46 -12.13
CA MET A 21 13.95 -34.91 -12.13
C MET A 21 14.45 -35.44 -13.49
N LEU A 22 14.34 -34.65 -14.57
CA LEU A 22 14.71 -35.05 -15.94
C LEU A 22 15.99 -34.37 -16.44
N GLU A 23 16.32 -33.18 -15.93
CA GLU A 23 17.56 -32.48 -16.22
C GLU A 23 18.13 -31.95 -14.90
N GLY A 24 19.39 -32.28 -14.59
CA GLY A 24 20.09 -31.89 -13.36
C GLY A 24 20.45 -30.39 -13.29
N THR A 25 19.60 -29.52 -13.81
CA THR A 25 19.73 -28.07 -13.76
C THR A 25 18.94 -27.55 -12.55
N GLU A 26 19.64 -27.33 -11.44
CA GLU A 26 19.11 -26.58 -10.31
C GLU A 26 18.80 -25.16 -10.80
N SER A 27 17.52 -24.82 -10.89
CA SER A 27 17.09 -23.48 -11.26
C SER A 27 17.57 -22.47 -10.23
N GLU A 28 18.23 -21.41 -10.67
CA GLU A 28 18.55 -20.28 -9.81
C GLU A 28 17.23 -19.58 -9.41
N GLN A 29 16.68 -19.95 -8.25
CA GLN A 29 15.47 -19.32 -7.72
C GLN A 29 15.78 -17.87 -7.31
N VAL A 30 15.11 -16.93 -7.98
CA VAL A 30 15.19 -15.51 -7.64
C VAL A 30 14.05 -15.15 -6.68
N ILE A 31 14.40 -14.54 -5.56
CA ILE A 31 13.47 -14.10 -4.52
C ILE A 31 13.20 -12.62 -4.71
N ASP A 32 11.93 -12.25 -4.93
CA ASP A 32 11.54 -10.84 -5.08
C ASP A 32 11.39 -10.17 -3.72
N CYS A 33 12.10 -9.07 -3.50
CA CYS A 33 12.16 -8.31 -2.25
C CYS A 33 11.68 -6.87 -2.48
N TYR A 34 10.63 -6.46 -1.78
CA TYR A 34 10.00 -5.15 -1.88
C TYR A 34 10.35 -4.32 -0.67
N GLY A 35 10.84 -3.11 -0.87
CA GLY A 35 11.23 -2.23 0.22
C GLY A 35 10.75 -0.80 0.02
N LEU A 36 10.37 -0.15 1.13
CA LEU A 36 9.97 1.25 1.13
C LEU A 36 11.16 2.18 0.84
N LYS A 37 11.03 3.04 -0.16
CA LYS A 37 12.04 4.05 -0.50
C LYS A 37 12.36 4.97 0.69
N GLY A 38 13.61 5.38 0.77
CA GLY A 38 14.16 6.20 1.86
C GLY A 38 14.42 5.46 3.17
N LYS A 39 14.02 4.18 3.31
CA LYS A 39 14.33 3.33 4.48
C LYS A 39 15.51 2.41 4.20
N SER A 40 16.10 1.85 5.24
CA SER A 40 17.12 0.81 5.07
C SER A 40 16.49 -0.54 4.73
N PHE A 41 17.20 -1.39 3.97
CA PHE A 41 16.75 -2.74 3.63
C PHE A 41 17.85 -3.77 3.95
N LEU A 42 17.49 -4.87 4.62
CA LEU A 42 18.43 -5.94 4.97
C LEU A 42 18.22 -7.15 4.06
N LEU A 43 19.27 -7.54 3.34
CA LEU A 43 19.34 -8.78 2.57
C LEU A 43 20.11 -9.81 3.39
N ASP A 44 19.37 -10.78 3.96
CA ASP A 44 19.96 -11.81 4.82
C ASP A 44 20.38 -13.05 4.04
N VAL A 45 21.36 -13.77 4.58
CA VAL A 45 21.87 -15.02 4.00
C VAL A 45 21.71 -16.15 5.01
N GLU A 46 20.96 -17.18 4.62
CA GLU A 46 20.72 -18.36 5.45
C GLU A 46 21.60 -19.53 5.02
N GLY A 47 21.98 -20.39 5.98
CA GLY A 47 22.55 -21.71 5.68
C GLY A 47 24.02 -21.73 5.22
N VAL A 48 24.79 -20.66 5.43
CA VAL A 48 26.21 -20.62 5.09
C VAL A 48 27.05 -21.32 6.16
N LYS A 49 27.72 -22.42 5.79
CA LYS A 49 28.73 -23.08 6.61
C LYS A 49 30.10 -22.44 6.34
N THR A 50 30.75 -21.90 7.36
CA THR A 50 31.98 -21.10 7.19
C THR A 50 33.26 -21.92 7.14
N GLU A 51 33.24 -23.17 7.60
CA GLU A 51 34.42 -24.03 7.79
C GLU A 51 35.20 -24.29 6.49
N GLU A 52 34.51 -24.33 5.36
CA GLU A 52 35.08 -24.65 4.03
C GLU A 52 35.28 -23.42 3.14
N LEU A 53 34.95 -22.23 3.62
CA LEU A 53 34.93 -21.01 2.81
C LEU A 53 36.23 -20.23 2.90
N ARG A 54 36.70 -19.80 1.73
CA ARG A 54 37.83 -18.87 1.59
C ARG A 54 37.32 -17.43 1.55
N ARG A 55 36.29 -17.17 0.73
CA ARG A 55 35.76 -15.83 0.49
C ARG A 55 34.25 -15.80 0.37
N PHE A 56 33.69 -14.63 0.60
CA PHE A 56 32.30 -14.30 0.39
C PHE A 56 32.18 -13.01 -0.40
N TYR A 57 31.16 -12.92 -1.27
CA TYR A 57 30.90 -11.75 -2.11
C TYR A 57 29.44 -11.37 -2.08
N TRP A 58 29.18 -10.07 -2.17
CA TRP A 58 27.93 -9.57 -2.74
C TRP A 58 28.19 -8.99 -4.12
N LYS A 59 27.38 -9.38 -5.11
CA LYS A 59 27.37 -8.78 -6.44
C LYS A 59 26.01 -8.18 -6.77
N LEU A 60 26.02 -7.09 -7.53
CA LEU A 60 24.84 -6.48 -8.14
C LEU A 60 24.83 -6.78 -9.64
N ASN A 61 23.68 -7.21 -10.14
CA ASN A 61 23.42 -7.52 -11.55
C ASN A 61 24.54 -8.40 -12.15
N TYR A 62 24.94 -9.42 -11.39
CA TYR A 62 25.92 -10.46 -11.72
C TYR A 62 27.38 -10.01 -11.94
N THR A 63 27.60 -8.71 -12.17
CA THR A 63 28.89 -8.19 -12.68
C THR A 63 29.56 -7.22 -11.71
N GLN A 64 28.77 -6.42 -10.98
CA GLN A 64 29.32 -5.37 -10.12
C GLN A 64 29.56 -5.93 -8.72
N THR A 65 30.82 -6.08 -8.33
CA THR A 65 31.16 -6.49 -6.96
C THR A 65 30.88 -5.34 -5.99
N ILE A 66 30.03 -5.60 -5.00
CA ILE A 66 29.72 -4.67 -3.92
C ILE A 66 30.81 -4.76 -2.85
N LEU A 67 31.12 -5.98 -2.43
CA LEU A 67 32.14 -6.28 -1.44
C LEU A 67 32.75 -7.66 -1.63
N GLU A 68 33.95 -7.83 -1.10
CA GLU A 68 34.64 -9.09 -0.89
C GLU A 68 35.00 -9.22 0.59
N TYR A 69 34.73 -10.39 1.17
CA TYR A 69 35.11 -10.73 2.53
C TYR A 69 35.95 -12.00 2.55
N THR A 70 37.20 -11.90 2.99
CA THR A 70 38.11 -13.04 3.15
C THR A 70 38.05 -13.54 4.60
N LEU A 71 37.65 -14.81 4.79
CA LEU A 71 37.36 -15.34 6.12
C LEU A 71 38.64 -15.54 6.96
N HIS A 72 39.71 -16.07 6.35
CA HIS A 72 40.93 -16.46 7.07
C HIS A 72 41.60 -15.31 7.84
N ASN A 73 41.60 -14.10 7.28
CA ASN A 73 42.19 -12.91 7.89
C ASN A 73 41.13 -11.86 8.26
N THR A 74 39.84 -12.20 8.19
CA THR A 74 38.71 -11.31 8.44
C THR A 74 38.76 -9.99 7.65
N HIS A 75 39.39 -10.01 6.47
CA HIS A 75 39.57 -8.82 5.66
C HIS A 75 38.31 -8.52 4.84
N LEU A 76 37.74 -7.33 5.04
CA LEU A 76 36.58 -6.82 4.32
C LEU A 76 37.02 -5.70 3.37
N ASP A 77 36.72 -5.86 2.08
CA ASP A 77 36.85 -4.82 1.07
C ASP A 77 35.47 -4.47 0.52
N ILE A 78 35.03 -3.23 0.74
CA ILE A 78 33.80 -2.67 0.15
C ILE A 78 34.23 -1.73 -0.97
N PHE A 79 33.71 -1.97 -2.17
CA PHE A 79 34.09 -1.20 -3.35
C PHE A 79 33.72 0.28 -3.19
N PRO A 80 34.57 1.23 -3.63
CA PRO A 80 34.42 2.66 -3.32
C PRO A 80 33.03 3.24 -3.55
N GLN A 81 32.37 2.86 -4.64
CA GLN A 81 31.03 3.34 -5.01
C GLN A 81 29.89 2.90 -4.07
N TYR A 82 30.16 1.95 -3.17
CA TYR A 82 29.20 1.41 -2.19
C TYR A 82 29.56 1.70 -0.73
N LYS A 83 30.77 2.19 -0.43
CA LYS A 83 31.27 2.36 0.96
C LYS A 83 30.32 3.13 1.89
N GLU A 84 29.62 4.13 1.35
CA GLU A 84 28.68 4.97 2.12
C GLU A 84 27.21 4.57 1.92
N LYS A 85 26.94 3.54 1.11
CA LYS A 85 25.60 3.09 0.73
C LYS A 85 25.17 1.80 1.42
N VAL A 86 26.13 1.01 1.88
CA VAL A 86 25.87 -0.31 2.46
C VAL A 86 26.61 -0.54 3.77
N MET A 87 26.06 -1.42 4.60
CA MET A 87 26.75 -2.05 5.72
C MET A 87 26.76 -3.55 5.53
N PHE A 88 27.84 -4.20 6.00
CA PHE A 88 28.00 -5.64 5.93
C PHE A 88 28.04 -6.24 7.33
N TYR A 89 27.17 -7.22 7.57
CA TYR A 89 27.12 -7.94 8.84
C TYR A 89 27.90 -9.24 8.72
N GLN A 90 29.16 -9.23 9.18
CA GLN A 90 30.08 -10.36 9.05
C GLN A 90 29.56 -11.66 9.70
N LYS A 91 28.76 -11.55 10.77
CA LYS A 91 28.24 -12.70 11.54
C LYS A 91 27.36 -13.63 10.71
N ASN A 92 26.57 -13.07 9.79
CA ASN A 92 25.57 -13.78 8.99
C ASN A 92 25.66 -13.43 7.50
N PHE A 93 26.72 -12.74 7.09
CA PHE A 93 26.99 -12.35 5.71
C PHE A 93 25.91 -11.46 5.07
N SER A 94 25.02 -10.86 5.87
CA SER A 94 23.94 -10.02 5.36
C SER A 94 24.46 -8.68 4.84
N LEU A 95 23.79 -8.16 3.82
CA LEU A 95 24.02 -6.83 3.28
C LEU A 95 22.86 -5.92 3.67
N GLN A 96 23.15 -4.82 4.35
CA GLN A 96 22.17 -3.77 4.57
C GLN A 96 22.42 -2.62 3.60
N ILE A 97 21.38 -2.27 2.84
CA ILE A 97 21.33 -1.03 2.06
C ILE A 97 20.85 0.06 3.00
N LEU A 98 21.63 1.12 3.18
CA LEU A 98 21.40 2.12 4.21
C LEU A 98 20.18 3.00 3.92
N LYS A 99 20.00 3.35 2.65
CA LYS A 99 18.87 4.12 2.14
C LYS A 99 18.45 3.57 0.80
N LEU A 100 17.31 2.90 0.76
CA LEU A 100 16.77 2.27 -0.42
C LEU A 100 16.20 3.33 -1.37
N GLU A 101 16.70 3.38 -2.58
CA GLU A 101 16.25 4.26 -3.65
C GLU A 101 16.07 3.47 -4.94
N GLU A 102 15.43 4.07 -5.95
CA GLU A 102 15.20 3.42 -7.25
C GLU A 102 16.51 2.94 -7.91
N SER A 103 17.60 3.68 -7.72
CA SER A 103 18.94 3.33 -8.24
C SER A 103 19.55 2.08 -7.61
N ASN A 104 19.00 1.60 -6.49
CA ASN A 104 19.42 0.34 -5.86
C ASN A 104 18.67 -0.87 -6.43
N ARG A 105 17.68 -0.69 -7.32
CA ARG A 105 16.98 -1.79 -7.98
C ARG A 105 17.97 -2.70 -8.70
N GLY A 106 17.80 -4.01 -8.54
CA GLY A 106 18.59 -4.99 -9.27
C GLY A 106 18.61 -6.35 -8.60
N ILE A 107 19.42 -7.24 -9.15
CA ILE A 107 19.62 -8.58 -8.61
C ILE A 107 20.89 -8.60 -7.76
N TYR A 108 20.71 -8.83 -6.47
CA TYR A 108 21.78 -8.98 -5.50
C TYR A 108 22.06 -10.46 -5.31
N THR A 109 23.31 -10.86 -5.53
CA THR A 109 23.74 -12.25 -5.42
C THR A 109 24.75 -12.38 -4.29
N ALA A 110 24.44 -13.25 -3.33
CA ALA A 110 25.41 -13.71 -2.34
C ALA A 110 26.18 -14.90 -2.91
N ILE A 111 27.50 -14.84 -2.89
CA ILE A 111 28.38 -15.86 -3.49
C ILE A 111 29.42 -16.27 -2.46
N THR A 112 29.65 -17.56 -2.34
CA THR A 112 30.76 -18.12 -1.55
C THR A 112 31.82 -18.71 -2.46
N GLN A 113 33.08 -18.58 -2.11
CA GLN A 113 34.20 -19.26 -2.76
C GLN A 113 34.85 -20.22 -1.76
N ASP A 114 34.98 -21.48 -2.14
CA ASP A 114 35.65 -22.49 -1.32
C ASP A 114 37.18 -22.33 -1.33
N ARG A 115 37.88 -23.15 -0.55
CA ARG A 115 39.35 -23.13 -0.49
C ARG A 115 40.03 -23.53 -1.79
N HIS A 116 39.33 -24.22 -2.70
CA HIS A 116 39.82 -24.61 -4.01
C HIS A 116 39.58 -23.53 -5.09
N GLY A 117 38.93 -22.42 -4.73
CA GLY A 117 38.64 -21.32 -5.63
C GLY A 117 37.37 -21.52 -6.46
N LYS A 118 36.51 -22.46 -6.09
CA LYS A 118 35.21 -22.68 -6.75
C LYS A 118 34.15 -21.77 -6.14
N ASP A 119 33.51 -20.99 -7.00
CA ASP A 119 32.39 -20.13 -6.62
C ASP A 119 31.07 -20.94 -6.58
N LYS A 120 30.21 -20.60 -5.62
CA LYS A 120 28.85 -21.10 -5.47
C LYS A 120 27.91 -19.93 -5.15
N ASN A 121 26.87 -19.78 -5.96
CA ASN A 121 25.78 -18.83 -5.68
C ASN A 121 24.92 -19.38 -4.53
N ILE A 122 24.64 -18.55 -3.53
CA ILE A 122 23.85 -18.93 -2.35
C ILE A 122 22.40 -18.50 -2.49
N VAL A 123 22.17 -17.24 -2.89
CA VAL A 123 20.83 -16.67 -3.04
C VAL A 123 20.85 -15.52 -4.03
N PHE A 124 19.74 -15.36 -4.73
CA PHE A 124 19.44 -14.25 -5.63
C PHE A 124 18.27 -13.46 -5.10
N TYR A 125 18.49 -12.20 -4.76
CA TYR A 125 17.42 -11.28 -4.38
C TYR A 125 17.19 -10.26 -5.49
N ARG A 126 15.97 -10.20 -6.04
CA ARG A 126 15.54 -9.08 -6.87
C ARG A 126 14.98 -8.00 -5.96
N LEU A 127 15.74 -6.94 -5.75
CA LEU A 127 15.32 -5.83 -4.92
C LEU A 127 14.49 -4.83 -5.74
N ILE A 128 13.29 -4.52 -5.25
CA ILE A 128 12.28 -3.67 -5.88
C ILE A 128 11.91 -2.55 -4.89
N PRO A 129 12.51 -1.36 -5.04
CA PRO A 129 12.10 -0.18 -4.31
C PRO A 129 10.66 0.22 -4.67
N GLN A 130 9.84 0.52 -3.66
CA GLN A 130 8.47 1.02 -3.82
C GLN A 130 8.28 2.31 -3.02
N ASP A 131 7.51 3.25 -3.59
CA ASP A 131 7.05 4.43 -2.89
C ASP A 131 5.96 4.06 -1.87
N SER A 132 5.78 4.91 -0.85
CA SER A 132 4.61 4.79 0.02
C SER A 132 3.36 5.04 -0.80
N VAL A 133 2.29 4.32 -0.49
CA VAL A 133 0.98 4.62 -1.06
C VAL A 133 0.60 6.05 -0.70
N ILE A 134 0.02 6.77 -1.66
CA ILE A 134 -0.51 8.11 -1.44
C ILE A 134 -1.74 7.98 -0.54
N LYS A 135 -1.85 8.87 0.45
CA LYS A 135 -3.01 8.90 1.35
C LYS A 135 -4.31 8.98 0.54
N PRO A 136 -5.26 8.04 0.72
CA PRO A 136 -6.52 8.09 -0.01
C PRO A 136 -7.37 9.28 0.42
N GLU A 137 -8.15 9.81 -0.52
CA GLU A 137 -9.17 10.82 -0.27
C GLU A 137 -10.56 10.19 -0.43
N LEU A 138 -11.32 10.12 0.67
CA LEU A 138 -12.69 9.65 0.66
C LEU A 138 -13.65 10.84 0.52
N LYS A 139 -14.46 10.86 -0.54
CA LYS A 139 -15.48 11.86 -0.80
C LYS A 139 -16.88 11.24 -0.84
N VAL A 140 -17.82 11.83 -0.11
CA VAL A 140 -19.23 11.46 -0.20
C VAL A 140 -19.88 12.19 -1.37
N LYS A 141 -20.49 11.45 -2.28
CA LYS A 141 -21.28 11.97 -3.41
C LYS A 141 -22.72 12.24 -3.01
N SER A 142 -23.33 11.32 -2.26
CA SER A 142 -24.68 11.48 -1.74
C SER A 142 -24.87 10.63 -0.48
N ALA A 143 -25.77 11.08 0.38
CA ALA A 143 -26.22 10.33 1.56
C ALA A 143 -27.74 10.49 1.69
N SER A 144 -28.44 9.41 2.01
CA SER A 144 -29.87 9.44 2.33
C SER A 144 -30.18 8.53 3.50
N VAL A 145 -31.13 8.96 4.32
CA VAL A 145 -31.66 8.17 5.44
C VAL A 145 -33.05 7.69 5.06
N SER A 146 -33.25 6.38 5.05
CA SER A 146 -34.55 5.74 4.84
C SER A 146 -34.73 4.64 5.88
N GLU A 147 -35.83 4.68 6.63
CA GLU A 147 -36.18 3.65 7.62
C GLU A 147 -34.99 3.30 8.55
N GLU A 148 -34.31 4.32 9.09
CA GLU A 148 -33.11 4.19 9.94
C GLU A 148 -31.86 3.57 9.26
N ARG A 149 -31.90 3.34 7.95
CA ARG A 149 -30.74 2.93 7.15
C ARG A 149 -30.16 4.12 6.43
N CYS A 150 -28.86 4.35 6.63
CA CYS A 150 -28.11 5.36 5.91
C CYS A 150 -27.47 4.74 4.66
N ASN A 151 -27.91 5.21 3.49
CA ASN A 151 -27.39 4.83 2.18
C ASN A 151 -26.41 5.91 1.72
N ILE A 152 -25.15 5.54 1.49
CA ILE A 152 -24.09 6.48 1.14
C ILE A 152 -23.49 6.07 -0.20
N SER A 153 -23.39 7.02 -1.12
CA SER A 153 -22.56 6.91 -2.31
C SER A 153 -21.26 7.65 -2.04
N ALA A 154 -20.13 6.97 -2.15
CA ALA A 154 -18.82 7.55 -1.91
C ALA A 154 -17.84 7.16 -3.01
N THR A 155 -16.85 8.02 -3.24
CA THR A 155 -15.70 7.73 -4.09
C THR A 155 -14.45 7.89 -3.26
N CYS A 156 -13.57 6.88 -3.34
CA CYS A 156 -12.23 6.97 -2.81
C CYS A 156 -11.23 7.16 -3.95
N THR A 157 -10.36 8.15 -3.82
CA THR A 157 -9.35 8.49 -4.81
C THR A 157 -7.95 8.38 -4.20
N VAL A 158 -6.99 7.85 -4.95
CA VAL A 158 -5.57 7.76 -4.58
C VAL A 158 -4.74 8.40 -5.69
N GLY A 159 -4.07 9.51 -5.36
CA GLY A 159 -3.39 10.32 -6.38
C GLY A 159 -4.39 11.08 -7.26
N GLN A 160 -4.10 11.21 -8.55
CA GLN A 160 -4.94 11.95 -9.50
C GLN A 160 -5.92 11.04 -10.25
N ASP A 161 -5.48 9.84 -10.62
CA ASP A 161 -6.20 9.02 -11.61
C ASP A 161 -6.79 7.73 -11.06
N ASN A 162 -6.42 7.30 -9.85
CA ASN A 162 -6.92 6.02 -9.32
C ASN A 162 -8.13 6.26 -8.43
N SER A 163 -9.30 5.77 -8.84
CA SER A 163 -10.50 5.91 -8.02
C SER A 163 -11.38 4.68 -8.00
N VAL A 164 -12.13 4.55 -6.91
CA VAL A 164 -13.14 3.50 -6.76
C VAL A 164 -14.39 4.09 -6.10
N SER A 165 -15.53 3.78 -6.68
CA SER A 165 -16.84 4.23 -6.20
C SER A 165 -17.54 3.08 -5.50
N TYR A 166 -18.12 3.38 -4.35
CA TYR A 166 -18.81 2.43 -3.49
C TYR A 166 -20.19 2.95 -3.08
N ARG A 167 -21.11 2.00 -2.90
CA ARG A 167 -22.38 2.22 -2.20
C ARG A 167 -22.33 1.53 -0.84
N CYS A 168 -22.42 2.30 0.22
CA CYS A 168 -22.39 1.79 1.60
C CYS A 168 -23.78 1.85 2.24
N GLN A 169 -24.14 0.80 2.96
CA GLN A 169 -25.39 0.68 3.72
C GLN A 169 -25.06 0.12 5.11
N GLN A 170 -25.27 0.91 6.15
CA GLN A 170 -25.04 0.59 7.57
C GLN A 170 -23.66 0.00 7.90
N THR A 171 -23.41 -1.27 7.57
CA THR A 171 -22.20 -2.03 7.90
C THR A 171 -21.46 -2.58 6.68
N GLN A 172 -22.02 -2.42 5.48
CA GLN A 172 -21.45 -3.00 4.25
C GLN A 172 -21.24 -1.93 3.18
N CYS A 173 -20.21 -2.13 2.36
CA CYS A 173 -19.95 -1.33 1.18
C CYS A 173 -19.83 -2.27 -0.03
N THR A 174 -20.49 -1.91 -1.11
CA THR A 174 -20.43 -2.63 -2.39
C THR A 174 -19.78 -1.74 -3.42
N GLU A 175 -18.76 -2.25 -4.09
CA GLU A 175 -18.13 -1.55 -5.21
C GLU A 175 -19.13 -1.39 -6.35
N VAL A 176 -19.24 -0.18 -6.90
CA VAL A 176 -20.14 0.12 -8.04
C VAL A 176 -19.37 0.48 -9.30
N GLY A 177 -18.07 0.79 -9.17
CA GLY A 177 -17.23 1.10 -10.31
C GLY A 177 -15.81 1.45 -9.87
N ARG A 178 -14.87 1.19 -10.75
CA ARG A 178 -13.43 1.40 -10.55
C ARG A 178 -12.87 2.06 -11.79
N ASP A 179 -11.99 3.03 -11.54
CA ASP A 179 -11.20 3.72 -12.55
C ASP A 179 -9.73 3.61 -12.14
N TYR A 180 -9.22 2.38 -12.18
CA TYR A 180 -7.81 1.98 -12.14
C TYR A 180 -7.70 0.47 -12.32
N THR A 181 -6.49 -0.05 -12.56
CA THR A 181 -6.24 -1.49 -12.57
C THR A 181 -5.64 -1.89 -11.23
N GLU A 182 -6.34 -2.73 -10.47
CA GLU A 182 -5.77 -3.29 -9.23
C GLU A 182 -4.58 -4.17 -9.55
N SER A 183 -3.51 -3.94 -8.80
CA SER A 183 -2.26 -4.66 -8.90
C SER A 183 -1.62 -4.74 -7.52
N ASP A 184 -0.47 -5.39 -7.46
CA ASP A 184 0.34 -5.44 -6.26
C ASP A 184 0.93 -4.07 -5.86
N ASP A 185 0.97 -3.12 -6.78
CA ASP A 185 1.45 -1.76 -6.55
C ASP A 185 0.35 -0.84 -5.98
N LEU A 186 -0.92 -1.20 -6.15
CA LEU A 186 -2.04 -0.46 -5.57
C LEU A 186 -3.31 -1.31 -5.44
N LYS A 187 -3.78 -1.41 -4.20
CA LYS A 187 -5.07 -1.96 -3.83
C LYS A 187 -5.85 -0.95 -2.99
N ILE A 188 -7.08 -0.65 -3.39
CA ILE A 188 -8.00 0.25 -2.69
C ILE A 188 -9.21 -0.57 -2.24
N VAL A 189 -9.53 -0.48 -0.95
CA VAL A 189 -10.65 -1.19 -0.35
C VAL A 189 -11.45 -0.23 0.52
N VAL A 190 -12.76 -0.16 0.30
CA VAL A 190 -13.66 0.64 1.13
C VAL A 190 -14.50 -0.29 2.01
N THR A 191 -14.50 -0.05 3.32
CA THR A 191 -15.23 -0.85 4.31
C THR A 191 -15.93 0.05 5.32
N VAL A 192 -16.87 -0.50 6.08
CA VAL A 192 -17.37 0.15 7.28
C VAL A 192 -16.68 -0.48 8.49
N LYS A 193 -16.04 0.34 9.33
CA LYS A 193 -15.39 -0.08 10.57
C LYS A 193 -15.60 0.97 11.64
N ASN A 194 -15.97 0.53 12.86
CA ASN A 194 -16.17 1.40 14.02
C ASN A 194 -17.08 2.61 13.74
N SER A 195 -18.22 2.37 13.07
CA SER A 195 -19.18 3.40 12.68
C SER A 195 -18.62 4.49 11.75
N SER A 196 -17.60 4.14 10.97
CA SER A 196 -17.01 5.01 9.94
C SER A 196 -16.87 4.27 8.62
N ILE A 197 -17.07 4.97 7.51
CA ILE A 197 -16.61 4.49 6.21
C ILE A 197 -15.12 4.72 6.16
N VAL A 198 -14.36 3.67 5.88
CA VAL A 198 -12.90 3.70 5.80
C VAL A 198 -12.50 3.31 4.39
N CYS A 199 -11.85 4.23 3.67
CA CYS A 199 -11.08 3.86 2.50
C CYS A 199 -9.64 3.56 2.91
N ASN A 200 -9.17 2.37 2.57
CA ASN A 200 -7.80 1.94 2.77
C ASN A 200 -7.13 1.70 1.42
N ALA A 201 -6.01 2.38 1.19
CA ALA A 201 -5.12 2.14 0.07
C ALA A 201 -3.86 1.42 0.57
N SER A 202 -3.36 0.46 -0.20
CA SER A 202 -2.18 -0.33 0.18
C SER A 202 -1.40 -0.82 -1.02
N ASN A 203 -0.10 -1.01 -0.82
CA ASN A 203 0.80 -1.77 -1.69
C ASN A 203 1.58 -2.79 -0.85
N ARG A 204 2.64 -3.42 -1.40
CA ARG A 204 3.39 -4.46 -0.68
C ARG A 204 4.17 -3.95 0.55
N VAL A 205 4.44 -2.64 0.64
CA VAL A 205 5.34 -2.06 1.66
C VAL A 205 4.68 -1.00 2.55
N SER A 206 3.45 -0.59 2.25
CA SER A 206 2.77 0.50 2.95
C SER A 206 1.24 0.42 2.82
N ASN A 207 0.54 1.00 3.79
CA ASN A 207 -0.88 1.30 3.71
C ASN A 207 -1.15 2.69 4.29
N ASP A 208 -2.24 3.30 3.83
CA ASP A 208 -2.79 4.52 4.42
C ASP A 208 -4.31 4.51 4.25
N SER A 209 -5.01 5.26 5.10
CA SER A 209 -6.46 5.27 5.12
C SER A 209 -7.04 6.65 5.41
N HIS A 210 -8.26 6.84 4.93
CA HIS A 210 -9.09 8.00 5.25
C HIS A 210 -10.47 7.49 5.62
N SER A 211 -10.92 7.91 6.80
CA SER A 211 -12.22 7.54 7.34
C SER A 211 -13.14 8.75 7.53
N LEU A 212 -14.42 8.56 7.26
CA LEU A 212 -15.49 9.50 7.59
C LEU A 212 -16.48 8.83 8.53
N ALA A 213 -16.83 9.50 9.63
CA ALA A 213 -17.78 8.95 10.59
C ALA A 213 -19.20 8.97 10.01
N LEU A 214 -19.92 7.85 10.13
CA LEU A 214 -21.28 7.73 9.58
C LEU A 214 -22.23 8.78 10.17
N LYS A 215 -22.07 9.13 11.46
CA LYS A 215 -22.86 10.18 12.11
C LYS A 215 -22.75 11.53 11.40
N ASP A 216 -21.57 11.87 10.86
CA ASP A 216 -21.32 13.17 10.23
C ASP A 216 -21.86 13.19 8.80
N VAL A 217 -21.83 12.03 8.14
CA VAL A 217 -22.36 11.86 6.78
C VAL A 217 -23.90 11.81 6.78
N CYS A 218 -24.49 11.05 7.70
CA CYS A 218 -25.93 10.78 7.72
C CYS A 218 -26.76 11.87 8.43
N ARG A 219 -26.15 12.70 9.27
CA ARG A 219 -26.84 13.82 9.94
C ARG A 219 -27.04 15.03 9.01
N ASN A 220 -26.17 15.19 8.01
CA ASN A 220 -26.24 16.27 7.02
C ASN A 220 -27.20 15.97 5.85
N SER A 221 -27.95 14.86 5.90
CA SER A 221 -28.95 14.48 4.89
C SER A 221 -30.40 14.66 5.36
N GLU A 222 -30.64 15.39 6.46
CA GLU A 222 -32.01 15.78 6.80
C GLU A 222 -32.60 16.59 5.63
N PRO A 223 -33.77 16.21 5.09
CA PRO A 223 -34.41 16.99 4.06
C PRO A 223 -34.68 18.38 4.63
N HIS A 224 -34.21 19.43 3.96
CA HIS A 224 -34.74 20.76 4.18
C HIS A 224 -36.25 20.68 4.00
N ASN A 225 -37.00 20.70 5.10
CA ASN A 225 -38.45 20.66 5.10
C ASN A 225 -38.98 21.93 4.41
N ALA A 226 -39.12 21.88 3.09
CA ALA A 226 -39.79 22.90 2.29
C ALA A 226 -41.28 23.09 2.70
N ALA A 227 -41.81 22.20 3.55
CA ALA A 227 -43.12 22.32 4.17
C ALA A 227 -43.25 23.55 5.10
N GLY A 228 -42.14 24.07 5.65
CA GLY A 228 -42.17 25.25 6.53
C GLY A 228 -42.41 26.58 5.81
N ILE A 229 -42.12 26.67 4.50
CA ILE A 229 -42.23 27.94 3.74
C ILE A 229 -43.64 28.13 3.17
N ILE A 230 -44.36 27.04 2.85
CA ILE A 230 -45.71 27.11 2.24
C ILE A 230 -46.78 27.51 3.29
N GLY A 231 -46.60 27.13 4.56
CA GLY A 231 -47.53 27.52 5.64
C GLY A 231 -47.47 29.01 5.99
N VAL A 232 -46.28 29.62 5.92
CA VAL A 232 -46.07 31.04 6.29
C VAL A 232 -46.59 31.99 5.21
N THR A 233 -46.47 31.63 3.93
CA THR A 233 -46.97 32.47 2.82
C THR A 233 -48.49 32.42 2.68
N ALA A 234 -49.14 31.26 2.89
CA ALA A 234 -50.60 31.17 2.86
C ALA A 234 -51.26 31.87 4.05
N GLY A 235 -50.67 31.76 5.26
CA GLY A 235 -51.20 32.39 6.46
C GLY A 235 -51.16 33.93 6.43
N THR A 236 -50.05 34.49 5.91
CA THR A 236 -49.89 35.95 5.78
C THR A 236 -50.89 36.55 4.78
N ILE A 237 -51.11 35.91 3.63
CA ILE A 237 -52.09 36.36 2.63
C ILE A 237 -53.52 36.36 3.19
N LEU A 238 -53.91 35.33 3.96
CA LEU A 238 -55.25 35.26 4.56
C LEU A 238 -55.46 36.36 5.62
N THR A 239 -54.46 36.65 6.44
CA THR A 239 -54.55 37.74 7.43
C THR A 239 -54.67 39.13 6.79
N ILE A 240 -53.96 39.39 5.69
CA ILE A 240 -54.05 40.66 4.96
C ILE A 240 -55.43 40.83 4.33
N LEU A 241 -56.01 39.77 3.76
CA LEU A 241 -57.36 39.80 3.20
C LEU A 241 -58.41 40.12 4.27
N ILE A 242 -58.33 39.50 5.45
CA ILE A 242 -59.26 39.76 6.56
C ILE A 242 -59.14 41.22 7.04
N ILE A 243 -57.93 41.74 7.21
CA ILE A 243 -57.71 43.13 7.61
C ILE A 243 -58.30 44.09 6.58
N SER A 244 -58.09 43.83 5.28
CA SER A 244 -58.62 44.69 4.21
C SER A 244 -60.16 44.74 4.19
N ILE A 245 -60.83 43.62 4.47
CA ILE A 245 -62.30 43.54 4.53
C ILE A 245 -62.84 44.28 5.76
N LEU A 246 -62.15 44.16 6.90
CA LEU A 246 -62.53 44.86 8.14
C LEU A 246 -62.39 46.38 8.02
N SER A 247 -61.36 46.88 7.32
CA SER A 247 -61.22 48.33 7.10
C SER A 247 -62.30 48.91 6.17
N ILE A 248 -62.80 48.13 5.20
CA ILE A 248 -63.94 48.56 4.35
C ILE A 248 -65.24 48.65 5.17
N TYR A 249 -65.45 47.73 6.10
CA TYR A 249 -66.65 47.73 6.97
C TYR A 249 -66.68 48.85 8.00
N MET A 250 -65.53 49.46 8.31
CA MET A 250 -65.42 50.58 9.26
C MET A 250 -65.59 51.96 8.58
N GLU A 251 -65.64 52.02 7.24
CA GLU A 251 -65.82 53.25 6.45
C GLU A 251 -67.22 53.38 5.80
N ILE A 252 -68.14 52.44 6.06
CA ILE A 252 -69.56 52.48 5.67
C ILE A 252 -70.42 52.77 6.90
#